data_AF-A0AAV6CSC5-F1
#
_entry.id   AF-A0AAV6CSC5-F1
#
_cell.length_a   1.000
_cell.length_b   1.000
_cell.length_c   1.000
_cell.angle_alpha   90.00
_cell.angle_beta   90.00
_cell.angle_gamma   90.00
#
_symmetry.space_group_name_H-M   'P 1'
#
loop_
_entity.id
_entity.type
_entity.pdbx_description
1 polymer ?
#
loop_
_entity_poly.entity_id
_entity_poly.type
_entity_poly.pdbx_seq_one_letter_code
_entity_poly.pdbx_strand_id
1 'polypeptide(L)'
;MHWLVLLALLIVPMPARAEDAPPRYAQAAVDGRASAGSTATLVPFGSMTAIIVWRSAVAMDEGFALAKSSASTITVLPLVSCVAESGAKVVIGETGSFDNHYLVTVTTGPHAGCQGVVPIPNVRP
;
A
#
# COMPACT_ATOMS: atom_id res chain seq x y z
N MET A 1 17.17 -34.36 -69.93
CA MET A 1 17.94 -34.65 -68.70
C MET A 1 17.43 -33.71 -67.62
N HIS A 2 16.83 -34.28 -66.58
CA HIS A 2 16.91 -33.84 -65.16
C HIS A 2 16.35 -32.43 -64.87
N TRP A 3 15.61 -32.13 -63.82
CA TRP A 3 15.19 -32.81 -62.61
C TRP A 3 14.12 -31.89 -62.00
N LEU A 4 13.24 -32.47 -61.18
CA LEU A 4 12.57 -31.83 -60.05
C LEU A 4 13.51 -30.84 -59.31
N VAL A 5 13.04 -29.81 -58.61
CA VAL A 5 12.42 -29.94 -57.28
C VAL A 5 11.91 -28.55 -56.86
N LEU A 6 10.73 -28.56 -56.28
CA LEU A 6 10.09 -27.47 -55.57
C LEU A 6 11.03 -26.87 -54.51
N LEU A 7 11.21 -25.54 -54.48
CA LEU A 7 11.58 -24.86 -53.23
C LEU A 7 10.34 -24.21 -52.65
N ALA A 8 9.74 -24.95 -51.73
CA ALA A 8 8.66 -24.52 -50.86
C ALA A 8 9.17 -23.48 -49.84
N LEU A 9 8.30 -22.50 -49.59
CA LEU A 9 8.11 -21.73 -48.36
C LEU A 9 9.23 -21.78 -47.30
N LEU A 10 9.97 -20.69 -47.17
CA LEU A 10 10.51 -20.23 -45.89
C LEU A 10 10.23 -18.72 -45.72
N ILE A 11 8.95 -18.36 -45.73
CA ILE A 11 8.50 -17.18 -44.98
C ILE A 11 8.16 -17.72 -43.59
N VAL A 12 9.18 -17.79 -42.72
CA VAL A 12 8.94 -18.07 -41.30
C VAL A 12 8.22 -16.85 -40.74
N PRO A 13 6.99 -16.98 -40.22
CA PRO A 13 6.39 -15.88 -39.48
C PRO A 13 7.21 -15.76 -38.20
N MET A 14 7.90 -14.63 -38.01
CA MET A 14 8.39 -14.27 -36.69
C MET A 14 7.18 -14.20 -35.76
N PRO A 15 7.08 -15.05 -34.71
CA PRO A 15 6.09 -14.80 -33.68
C PRO A 15 6.54 -13.53 -32.95
N ALA A 16 5.78 -12.45 -33.09
CA ALA A 16 5.82 -11.38 -32.11
C ALA A 16 5.49 -12.04 -30.76
N ARG A 17 6.50 -12.21 -29.90
CA ARG A 17 6.26 -12.66 -28.52
C ARG A 17 5.50 -11.55 -27.81
N ALA A 18 4.20 -11.74 -27.70
CA ALA A 18 3.28 -10.93 -26.92
C ALA A 18 3.42 -11.18 -25.39
N GLU A 19 4.58 -11.64 -24.91
CA GLU A 19 4.75 -12.18 -23.55
C GLU A 19 6.01 -11.70 -22.80
N ASP A 20 6.72 -10.66 -23.25
CA ASP A 20 7.88 -10.12 -22.51
C ASP A 20 7.60 -8.80 -21.77
N ALA A 21 6.33 -8.40 -21.65
CA ALA A 21 5.94 -7.42 -20.63
C ALA A 21 5.28 -8.17 -19.47
N PRO A 22 5.93 -8.29 -18.29
CA PRO A 22 5.22 -8.79 -17.12
C PRO A 22 3.96 -7.93 -16.91
N PRO A 23 2.82 -8.53 -16.58
CA PRO A 23 1.64 -7.74 -16.26
C PRO A 23 1.99 -6.79 -15.10
N ARG A 24 1.59 -5.52 -15.18
CA ARG A 24 1.92 -4.46 -14.20
C ARG A 24 1.57 -4.81 -12.74
N TYR A 25 0.73 -5.80 -12.51
CA TYR A 25 0.40 -6.31 -11.17
C TYR A 25 1.37 -7.37 -10.64
N ALA A 26 2.18 -8.02 -11.49
CA ALA A 26 3.10 -9.09 -11.10
C ALA A 26 4.45 -8.59 -10.54
N GLN A 27 4.66 -7.28 -10.47
CA GLN A 27 5.77 -6.67 -9.72
C GLN A 27 5.34 -6.21 -8.32
N ALA A 28 4.09 -6.46 -7.92
CA ALA A 28 3.63 -6.26 -6.56
C ALA A 28 4.18 -7.38 -5.66
N ALA A 29 4.76 -6.99 -4.51
CA ALA A 29 5.10 -7.86 -3.37
C ALA A 29 6.45 -8.60 -3.38
N VAL A 30 7.58 -7.92 -3.66
CA VAL A 30 8.90 -8.49 -3.33
C VAL A 30 9.27 -8.29 -1.84
N ASP A 31 8.67 -7.34 -1.11
CA ASP A 31 9.12 -6.97 0.25
C ASP A 31 8.06 -7.09 1.38
N GLY A 32 6.93 -7.77 1.16
CA GLY A 32 5.85 -7.86 2.18
C GLY A 32 5.12 -6.54 2.47
N ARG A 33 5.38 -5.50 1.64
CA ARG A 33 4.70 -4.20 1.64
C ARG A 33 3.29 -4.33 1.03
N ALA A 34 2.30 -3.66 1.63
CA ALA A 34 0.97 -3.56 1.03
C ALA A 34 1.04 -2.71 -0.25
N SER A 35 0.25 -3.09 -1.25
CA SER A 35 0.26 -2.43 -2.57
C SER A 35 -0.77 -1.32 -2.63
N ALA A 36 -0.50 -0.23 -3.36
CA ALA A 36 -1.52 0.79 -3.59
C ALA A 36 -2.76 0.18 -4.26
N GLY A 37 -3.95 0.60 -3.81
CA GLY A 37 -5.23 0.04 -4.22
C GLY A 37 -5.61 -1.28 -3.55
N SER A 38 -4.71 -1.91 -2.78
CA SER A 38 -5.05 -3.15 -2.06
C SER A 38 -5.82 -2.87 -0.77
N THR A 39 -6.60 -3.86 -0.34
CA THR A 39 -7.17 -3.87 1.02
C THR A 39 -6.10 -4.35 2.00
N ALA A 40 -6.15 -3.86 3.24
CA ALA A 40 -5.35 -4.34 4.35
C ALA A 40 -6.14 -4.28 5.67
N THR A 41 -5.56 -4.82 6.73
CA THR A 41 -6.12 -4.80 8.09
C THR A 41 -5.23 -3.94 8.98
N LEU A 42 -5.85 -3.03 9.73
CA LEU A 42 -5.18 -2.27 10.77
C LEU A 42 -4.97 -3.14 12.01
N VAL A 43 -3.74 -3.15 12.50
CA VAL A 43 -3.36 -3.79 13.76
C VAL A 43 -2.66 -2.79 14.66
N PRO A 44 -2.82 -2.90 16.00
CA PRO A 44 -2.06 -2.06 16.91
C PRO A 44 -0.56 -2.37 16.83
N PHE A 45 0.25 -1.38 17.17
CA PHE A 45 1.70 -1.49 17.27
C PHE A 45 2.15 -1.17 18.69
N GLY A 46 3.16 -1.88 19.18
CA GLY A 46 3.65 -1.75 20.55
C GLY A 46 2.60 -2.16 21.58
N SER A 47 2.47 -1.36 22.65
CA SER A 47 1.49 -1.57 23.72
C SER A 47 0.17 -0.81 23.49
N MET A 48 -0.01 -0.19 22.32
CA MET A 48 -1.24 0.54 22.01
C MET A 48 -2.40 -0.43 21.77
N THR A 49 -3.61 -0.06 22.16
CA THR A 49 -4.84 -0.84 21.91
C THR A 49 -5.67 -0.27 20.77
N ALA A 50 -5.37 0.95 20.32
CA ALA A 50 -6.06 1.64 19.25
C ALA A 50 -5.08 2.12 18.17
N ILE A 51 -5.57 2.28 16.93
CA ILE A 51 -4.76 2.76 15.80
C ILE A 51 -5.09 4.21 15.53
N ILE A 52 -4.08 5.08 15.63
CA ILE A 52 -4.23 6.49 15.26
C ILE A 52 -4.09 6.61 13.75
N VAL A 53 -5.14 7.10 13.09
CA VAL A 53 -5.07 7.57 11.70
C VAL A 53 -4.76 9.06 11.76
N TRP A 54 -3.53 9.43 11.41
CA TRP A 54 -3.04 10.80 11.46
C TRP A 54 -3.57 11.60 10.28
N ARG A 55 -3.77 12.91 10.45
CA ARG A 55 -4.25 13.77 9.36
C ARG A 55 -3.28 13.83 8.17
N SER A 56 -1.99 13.73 8.44
CA SER A 56 -0.92 13.79 7.45
C SER A 56 0.37 13.18 7.99
N ALA A 57 1.35 12.96 7.11
CA ALA A 57 2.69 12.52 7.49
C ALA A 57 3.36 13.48 8.50
N VAL A 58 3.23 14.78 8.28
CA VAL A 58 3.76 15.82 9.19
C VAL A 58 3.10 15.72 10.57
N ALA A 59 1.77 15.54 10.61
CA ALA A 59 1.04 15.38 11.86
C ALA A 59 1.43 14.10 12.61
N MET A 60 1.77 13.03 11.89
CA MET A 60 2.30 11.79 12.47
C MET A 60 3.66 12.02 13.13
N ASP A 61 4.59 12.66 12.42
CA ASP A 61 5.93 12.93 12.94
C ASP A 61 5.89 13.86 14.16
N GLU A 62 5.07 14.93 14.10
CA GLU A 62 4.82 15.82 15.23
C GLU A 62 4.18 15.06 16.41
N GLY A 63 3.20 14.20 16.12
CA GLY A 63 2.56 13.35 17.12
C GLY A 63 3.54 12.42 17.83
N PHE A 64 4.47 11.83 17.11
CA PHE A 64 5.54 11.02 17.72
C PHE A 64 6.53 11.83 18.54
N ALA A 65 6.88 13.03 18.08
CA ALA A 65 7.73 13.94 18.86
C ALA A 65 7.06 14.34 20.19
N LEU A 66 5.77 14.64 20.16
CA LEU A 66 4.95 14.95 21.34
C LEU A 66 4.81 13.74 22.28
N ALA A 67 4.59 12.54 21.74
CA ALA A 67 4.54 11.33 22.54
C ALA A 67 5.87 11.08 23.26
N LYS A 68 7.01 11.29 22.57
CA LYS A 68 8.35 11.13 23.15
C LYS A 68 8.65 12.13 24.25
N SER A 69 8.08 13.34 24.19
CA SER A 69 8.22 14.35 25.25
C SER A 69 7.21 14.20 26.39
N SER A 70 6.39 13.14 26.38
CA SER A 70 5.29 12.95 27.35
C SER A 70 4.31 14.12 27.37
N ALA A 71 4.08 14.75 26.21
CA ALA A 71 3.10 15.80 26.07
C ALA A 71 1.69 15.28 26.39
N SER A 72 0.83 16.16 26.90
CA SER A 72 -0.55 15.80 27.20
C SER A 72 -1.33 15.43 25.93
N THR A 73 -2.29 14.52 26.07
CA THR A 73 -3.13 14.04 24.95
C THR A 73 -3.84 15.17 24.21
N ILE A 74 -4.21 16.27 24.90
CA ILE A 74 -4.92 17.40 24.28
C ILE A 74 -4.09 18.08 23.19
N THR A 75 -2.75 17.98 23.27
CA THR A 75 -1.82 18.51 22.27
C THR A 75 -1.76 17.63 21.02
N VAL A 76 -2.05 16.33 21.15
CA VAL A 76 -2.03 15.37 20.04
C VAL A 76 -3.35 15.33 19.28
N LEU A 77 -4.49 15.59 19.95
CA LEU A 77 -5.82 15.51 19.35
C LEU A 77 -5.98 16.25 18.01
N PRO A 78 -5.46 17.49 17.82
CA PRO A 78 -5.57 18.19 16.55
C PRO A 78 -4.87 17.48 15.39
N LEU A 79 -3.90 16.61 15.66
CA LEU A 79 -3.10 15.89 14.66
C LEU A 79 -3.81 14.62 14.15
N VAL A 80 -4.85 14.18 14.85
CA VAL A 80 -5.57 12.93 14.58
C VAL A 80 -6.75 13.18 13.63
N SER A 81 -6.86 12.33 12.61
CA SER A 81 -8.03 12.28 11.72
C SER A 81 -9.14 11.46 12.38
N CYS A 82 -8.82 10.24 12.79
CA CYS A 82 -9.67 9.40 13.62
C CYS A 82 -8.83 8.37 14.40
N VAL A 83 -9.47 7.69 15.34
CA VAL A 83 -8.89 6.55 16.05
C VAL A 83 -9.63 5.30 15.58
N ALA A 84 -8.99 4.49 14.74
CA ALA A 84 -9.55 3.27 14.21
C ALA A 84 -9.40 2.10 15.19
N GLU A 85 -10.36 1.18 15.16
CA GLU A 85 -10.30 -0.04 15.96
C GLU A 85 -9.30 -1.05 15.39
N SER A 86 -8.76 -1.89 16.27
CA SER A 86 -8.01 -3.07 15.86
C SER A 86 -8.87 -3.97 14.97
N GLY A 87 -8.31 -4.40 13.84
CA GLY A 87 -9.02 -5.23 12.86
C GLY A 87 -9.82 -4.44 11.82
N ALA A 88 -9.88 -3.10 11.92
CA ALA A 88 -10.52 -2.28 10.90
C ALA A 88 -9.84 -2.50 9.53
N LYS A 89 -10.64 -2.69 8.48
CA LYS A 89 -10.18 -2.79 7.11
C LYS A 89 -9.93 -1.40 6.54
N VAL A 90 -8.91 -1.33 5.69
CA VAL A 90 -8.52 -0.12 4.97
C VAL A 90 -8.25 -0.44 3.51
N VAL A 91 -8.42 0.54 2.63
CA VAL A 91 -7.81 0.56 1.30
C VAL A 91 -6.54 1.38 1.39
N ILE A 92 -5.44 0.83 0.87
CA ILE A 92 -4.16 1.53 0.77
C ILE A 92 -4.23 2.51 -0.40
N GLY A 93 -4.02 3.78 -0.13
CA GLY A 93 -3.93 4.83 -1.15
C GLY A 93 -2.57 4.85 -1.84
N GLU A 94 -2.46 5.61 -2.92
CA GLU A 94 -1.19 5.88 -3.58
C GLU A 94 -0.32 6.75 -2.67
N THR A 95 0.77 6.20 -2.16
CA THR A 95 1.86 6.95 -1.50
C THR A 95 3.18 6.42 -1.99
N GLY A 96 4.17 7.32 -2.14
CA GLY A 96 5.49 6.99 -2.65
C GLY A 96 6.12 5.88 -1.83
N SER A 97 6.73 4.90 -2.51
CA SER A 97 7.27 3.66 -1.93
C SER A 97 8.38 3.83 -0.87
N PHE A 98 8.61 5.04 -0.36
CA PHE A 98 9.74 5.41 0.48
C PHE A 98 9.38 6.10 1.80
N ASP A 99 8.10 6.39 2.05
CA ASP A 99 7.71 7.00 3.32
C ASP A 99 7.37 5.94 4.38
N ASN A 100 7.71 6.21 5.66
CA ASN A 100 7.49 5.32 6.81
C ASN A 100 6.00 5.11 7.19
N HIS A 101 5.08 5.39 6.28
CA HIS A 101 3.64 5.33 6.48
C HIS A 101 2.90 4.86 5.22
N TYR A 102 1.61 4.58 5.36
CA TYR A 102 0.67 4.41 4.27
C TYR A 102 -0.41 5.48 4.36
N LEU A 103 -0.83 6.03 3.22
CA LEU A 103 -2.13 6.67 3.12
C LEU A 103 -3.21 5.60 3.11
N VAL A 104 -4.24 5.76 3.92
CA VAL A 104 -5.31 4.79 4.09
C VAL A 104 -6.68 5.46 4.11
N THR A 105 -7.66 4.73 3.59
CA THR A 105 -9.08 5.00 3.80
C THR A 105 -9.68 3.85 4.59
N VAL A 106 -10.22 4.13 5.78
CA VAL A 106 -10.91 3.13 6.60
C VAL A 106 -12.21 2.73 5.91
N THR A 107 -12.43 1.43 5.74
CA THR A 107 -13.60 0.90 5.02
C THR A 107 -14.59 0.16 5.92
N THR A 108 -14.21 -0.17 7.16
CA THR A 108 -15.10 -0.87 8.11
C THR A 108 -15.02 -0.29 9.52
N GLY A 109 -16.12 -0.39 10.27
CA GLY A 109 -16.21 0.05 11.66
C GLY A 109 -16.80 1.46 11.81
N PRO A 110 -16.85 1.99 13.05
CA PRO A 110 -17.48 3.28 13.35
C PRO A 110 -16.86 4.49 12.63
N HIS A 111 -15.62 4.34 12.18
CA HIS A 111 -14.84 5.39 11.50
C HIS A 111 -14.66 5.11 10.01
N ALA A 112 -15.52 4.30 9.38
CA ALA A 112 -15.51 4.11 7.93
C ALA A 112 -15.64 5.46 7.19
N GLY A 113 -14.84 5.63 6.14
CA GLY A 113 -14.68 6.89 5.41
C GLY A 113 -13.60 7.82 5.98
N CYS A 114 -13.06 7.54 7.16
CA CYS A 114 -11.91 8.26 7.69
C CYS A 114 -10.69 8.04 6.79
N GLN A 115 -9.98 9.13 6.49
CA GLN A 115 -8.78 9.11 5.65
C GLN A 115 -7.61 9.76 6.40
N GLY A 116 -6.42 9.26 6.13
CA GLY A 116 -5.20 9.82 6.68
C GLY A 116 -4.05 8.84 6.55
N VAL A 117 -3.02 9.01 7.38
CA VAL A 117 -1.84 8.17 7.33
C VAL A 117 -1.72 7.28 8.56
N VAL A 118 -1.15 6.10 8.37
CA VAL A 118 -0.80 5.17 9.46
C VAL A 118 0.64 4.70 9.29
N PRO A 119 1.38 4.46 10.38
CA PRO A 119 2.71 3.88 10.32
C PRO A 119 2.69 2.50 9.64
N ILE A 120 3.75 2.15 8.91
CA ILE A 120 3.87 0.82 8.27
C ILE A 120 3.58 -0.35 9.24
N PRO A 121 4.10 -0.34 10.49
CA PRO A 121 3.85 -1.44 11.44
C PRO A 121 2.38 -1.66 11.80
N ASN A 122 1.51 -0.68 11.57
CA ASN A 122 0.07 -0.80 11.81
C ASN A 122 -0.68 -1.52 10.69
N VAL A 123 -0.04 -1.86 9.58
CA VAL A 123 -0.70 -2.48 8.42
C VAL A 123 -0.33 -3.95 8.31
N ARG A 124 -1.33 -4.81 8.12
CA ARG A 124 -1.18 -6.20 7.69
C ARG A 124 -1.91 -6.39 6.37
N PRO A 125 -1.20 -6.71 5.26
CA PRO A 125 -1.81 -7.01 3.97
C PRO A 125 -2.88 -8.10 4.07
#